data_AF-A0A920BH74-F1
#
_entry.id   AF-A0A920BH74-F1
#
_cell.length_a   1.000
_cell.length_b   1.000
_cell.length_c   1.000
_cell.angle_alpha   90.00
_cell.angle_beta   90.00
_cell.angle_gamma   90.00
#
_symmetry.space_group_name_H-M   'P 1'
#
loop_
_entity.id
_entity.type
_entity.pdbx_description
1 polymer ?
#
loop_
_entity_poly.entity_id
_entity_poly.type
_entity_poly.pdbx_seq_one_letter_code
_entity_poly.pdbx_strand_id
1 'polypeptide(L)'
;MGGVYYPRGENPGGVQREARVPVFAHLEGICHIYIDKYADLTKARTIAVNAKMRRTGICGAAETMLVHQDVAAEMLPTIAADLQKAGCQLRGDSAAKSLVPDMQLANDDDWHTEYLDAILSVRVVDSIDMAIDHIARYGSGHTESIITESDEAADAFLTRVDSAIVMRNASTQFADGGEFGMGAEIGIATGRLHARGPVGGAQLTSFKYVVRGDGQIRG
;
A
#
# COMPACT_ATOMS: atom_id res chain seq x y z
N MET A 1 -29.12 17.97 5.97
CA MET A 1 -28.49 16.64 5.86
C MET A 1 -27.04 16.87 5.53
N GLY A 2 -26.11 16.48 6.40
CA GLY A 2 -24.69 16.49 6.05
C GLY A 2 -24.42 15.28 5.16
N GLY A 3 -24.14 15.51 3.88
CA GLY A 3 -23.68 14.46 2.97
C GLY A 3 -22.18 14.21 3.16
N VAL A 4 -21.70 13.06 2.69
CA VAL A 4 -20.26 12.80 2.53
C VAL A 4 -19.92 12.99 1.06
N TYR A 5 -18.80 13.65 0.77
CA TYR A 5 -18.31 13.87 -0.59
C TYR A 5 -17.16 12.91 -0.92
N TYR A 6 -17.13 12.38 -2.14
CA TYR A 6 -16.09 11.49 -2.64
C TYR A 6 -15.47 12.09 -3.92
N PRO A 7 -14.35 12.82 -3.84
CA PRO A 7 -13.69 13.34 -5.04
C PRO A 7 -13.05 12.19 -5.84
N ARG A 8 -13.22 12.24 -7.17
CA ARG A 8 -12.40 11.47 -8.11
C ARG A 8 -11.67 12.42 -9.05
N GLY A 9 -10.47 12.06 -9.50
CA GLY A 9 -9.69 12.83 -10.48
C GLY A 9 -8.53 13.62 -9.86
N GLU A 10 -8.03 14.63 -10.59
CA GLU A 10 -6.67 15.19 -10.44
C GLU A 10 -6.44 16.12 -9.22
N ASN A 11 -7.43 16.37 -8.35
CA ASN A 11 -7.21 17.26 -7.19
C ASN A 11 -8.04 16.92 -5.93
N PRO A 12 -7.89 15.72 -5.36
CA PRO A 12 -8.55 15.36 -4.10
C PRO A 12 -8.09 16.23 -2.92
N GLY A 13 -6.83 16.71 -2.93
CA GLY A 13 -6.27 17.56 -1.87
C GLY A 13 -6.88 18.95 -1.78
N GLY A 14 -7.16 19.60 -2.92
CA GLY A 14 -7.88 20.87 -2.96
C GLY A 14 -9.29 20.74 -2.37
N VAL A 15 -10.01 19.68 -2.76
CA VAL A 15 -11.34 19.37 -2.24
C VAL A 15 -11.29 19.13 -0.72
N GLN A 16 -10.36 18.33 -0.21
CA GLN A 16 -10.25 18.07 1.23
C GLN A 16 -10.00 19.34 2.05
N ARG A 17 -9.18 20.28 1.56
CA ARG A 17 -8.88 21.54 2.29
C ARG A 17 -10.08 22.49 2.36
N GLU A 18 -10.89 22.54 1.31
CA GLU A 18 -11.97 23.51 1.19
C GLU A 18 -13.32 22.95 1.67
N ALA A 19 -13.47 21.62 1.71
CA ALA A 19 -14.73 20.98 2.08
C ALA A 19 -15.10 21.26 3.54
N ARG A 20 -16.34 21.71 3.74
CA ARG A 20 -16.97 21.81 5.06
C ARG A 20 -17.78 20.57 5.44
N VAL A 21 -17.87 19.61 4.52
CA VAL A 21 -18.53 18.32 4.68
C VAL A 21 -17.47 17.23 4.83
N PRO A 22 -17.74 16.11 5.54
CA PRO A 22 -16.82 14.98 5.58
C PRO A 22 -16.48 14.48 4.17
N VAL A 23 -15.22 14.09 3.96
CA VAL A 23 -14.70 13.63 2.66
C VAL A 23 -14.07 12.25 2.80
N PHE A 24 -14.45 11.31 1.93
CA PHE A 24 -13.70 10.08 1.72
C PHE A 24 -12.79 10.27 0.51
N ALA A 25 -11.48 10.20 0.72
CA ALA A 25 -10.50 10.21 -0.38
C ALA A 25 -9.19 9.57 0.10
N HIS A 26 -8.34 9.26 -0.86
CA HIS A 26 -6.90 9.12 -0.68
C HIS A 26 -6.21 10.26 -1.44
N LEU A 27 -5.09 10.75 -0.93
CA LEU A 27 -4.33 11.82 -1.59
C LEU A 27 -3.33 11.26 -2.59
N GLU A 28 -2.59 10.23 -2.18
CA GLU A 28 -1.51 9.58 -2.93
C GLU A 28 -1.51 8.07 -2.65
N GLY A 29 -0.92 7.29 -3.54
CA GLY A 29 -0.80 5.82 -3.51
C GLY A 29 0.63 5.31 -3.38
N ILE A 30 1.41 5.83 -2.41
CA ILE A 30 2.78 5.36 -2.16
C ILE A 30 2.73 4.03 -1.41
N CYS A 31 2.62 2.94 -2.17
CA CYS A 31 2.51 1.57 -1.67
C CYS A 31 3.88 0.88 -1.62
N HIS A 32 4.09 0.01 -0.63
CA HIS A 32 5.32 -0.76 -0.46
C HIS A 32 5.10 -2.26 -0.56
N ILE A 33 6.13 -2.94 -1.07
CA ILE A 33 6.34 -4.37 -0.84
C ILE A 33 7.60 -4.56 0.00
N TYR A 34 7.54 -5.40 1.03
CA TYR A 34 8.67 -5.77 1.87
C TYR A 34 9.00 -7.25 1.70
N ILE A 35 10.20 -7.54 1.20
CA ILE A 35 10.74 -8.89 1.06
C ILE A 35 11.52 -9.22 2.33
N ASP A 36 10.91 -10.05 3.16
CA ASP A 36 11.44 -10.46 4.45
C ASP A 36 12.55 -11.51 4.32
N LYS A 37 13.35 -11.68 5.37
CA LYS A 37 14.42 -12.69 5.41
C LYS A 37 13.95 -14.14 5.25
N TYR A 38 12.67 -14.42 5.50
CA TYR A 38 12.06 -15.74 5.28
C TYR A 38 11.21 -15.80 4.00
N ALA A 39 11.39 -14.88 3.06
CA ALA A 39 10.63 -14.88 1.81
C ALA A 39 10.92 -16.12 0.94
N ASP A 40 9.88 -16.66 0.32
CA ASP A 40 10.05 -17.56 -0.83
C ASP A 40 10.40 -16.75 -2.08
N LEU A 41 11.52 -17.09 -2.73
CA LEU A 41 12.01 -16.37 -3.91
C LEU A 41 11.00 -16.38 -5.07
N THR A 42 10.29 -17.49 -5.28
CA THR A 42 9.34 -17.61 -6.40
C THR A 42 8.14 -16.68 -6.21
N LYS A 43 7.60 -16.64 -4.98
CA LYS A 43 6.55 -15.70 -4.59
C LYS A 43 7.05 -14.27 -4.68
N ALA A 44 8.23 -13.95 -4.14
CA ALA A 44 8.79 -12.61 -4.17
C ALA A 44 8.92 -12.06 -5.60
N ARG A 45 9.47 -12.85 -6.54
CA ARG A 45 9.57 -12.49 -7.95
C ARG A 45 8.21 -12.20 -8.58
N THR A 46 7.29 -13.14 -8.43
CA THR A 46 5.96 -13.05 -9.07
C THR A 46 5.16 -11.87 -8.52
N ILE A 47 5.17 -11.69 -7.20
CA ILE A 47 4.44 -10.62 -6.51
C ILE A 47 5.05 -9.26 -6.83
N ALA A 48 6.38 -9.11 -6.78
CA ALA A 48 7.03 -7.83 -7.05
C ALA A 48 6.73 -7.32 -8.47
N VAL A 49 6.84 -8.21 -9.47
CA VAL A 49 6.51 -7.88 -10.85
C VAL A 49 5.03 -7.53 -10.98
N ASN A 50 4.12 -8.30 -10.39
CA ASN A 50 2.69 -8.00 -10.48
C ASN A 50 2.31 -6.69 -9.77
N ALA A 51 2.86 -6.45 -8.58
CA ALA A 51 2.58 -5.27 -7.78
C ALA A 51 2.98 -3.97 -8.49
N LYS A 52 4.07 -3.97 -9.27
CA LYS A 52 4.50 -2.82 -10.05
C LYS A 52 3.91 -2.78 -11.46
N MET A 53 4.04 -3.87 -12.21
CA MET A 53 3.94 -3.86 -13.68
C MET A 53 2.59 -4.29 -14.25
N ARG A 54 1.66 -4.81 -13.43
CA ARG A 54 0.32 -5.19 -13.94
C ARG A 54 -0.42 -3.97 -14.50
N ARG A 55 -0.45 -2.88 -13.73
CA ARG A 55 -0.92 -1.54 -14.13
C ARG A 55 -0.12 -0.50 -13.33
N THR A 56 0.64 0.33 -14.02
CA THR A 56 1.54 1.31 -13.38
C THR A 56 0.82 2.59 -12.98
N GLY A 57 -0.17 3.04 -13.76
CA GLY A 57 -0.92 4.29 -13.52
C GLY A 57 -2.10 4.17 -12.55
N ILE A 58 -2.00 3.35 -11.51
CA ILE A 58 -3.03 3.23 -10.46
C ILE A 58 -2.41 3.40 -9.07
N CYS A 59 -3.18 3.94 -8.12
CA CYS A 59 -2.73 4.19 -6.74
C CYS A 59 -2.39 2.93 -5.92
N GLY A 60 -2.78 1.73 -6.39
CA GLY A 60 -2.42 0.46 -5.76
C GLY A 60 -1.11 -0.16 -6.28
N ALA A 61 -0.45 0.48 -7.26
CA ALA A 61 0.83 0.01 -7.76
C ALA A 61 1.92 0.21 -6.69
N ALA A 62 2.82 -0.76 -6.51
CA ALA A 62 3.95 -0.58 -5.61
C ALA A 62 4.86 0.56 -6.11
N GLU A 63 5.30 1.44 -5.23
CA GLU A 63 6.22 2.54 -5.57
C GLU A 63 7.60 2.35 -4.93
N THR A 64 7.66 1.56 -3.84
CA THR A 64 8.91 1.18 -3.19
C THR A 64 8.95 -0.32 -2.87
N MET A 65 10.10 -0.96 -3.12
CA MET A 65 10.42 -2.31 -2.70
C MET A 65 11.51 -2.27 -1.63
N LEU A 66 11.19 -2.78 -0.44
CA LEU A 66 12.12 -2.95 0.67
C LEU A 66 12.60 -4.40 0.69
N VAL A 67 13.89 -4.63 0.84
CA VAL A 67 14.49 -5.98 0.85
C VAL A 67 15.34 -6.17 2.09
N HIS A 68 15.09 -7.21 2.87
CA HIS A 68 15.89 -7.52 4.04
C HIS A 68 17.34 -7.87 3.64
N GLN A 69 18.32 -7.29 4.35
CA GLN A 69 19.75 -7.42 4.04
C GLN A 69 20.23 -8.88 3.90
N ASP A 70 19.76 -9.77 4.79
CA ASP A 70 20.15 -11.20 4.82
C ASP A 70 19.84 -11.95 3.53
N VAL A 71 18.84 -11.51 2.76
CA VAL A 71 18.43 -12.14 1.49
C VAL A 71 18.70 -11.25 0.29
N ALA A 72 19.11 -10.00 0.49
CA ALA A 72 19.27 -9.03 -0.59
C ALA A 72 20.27 -9.51 -1.65
N ALA A 73 21.42 -10.05 -1.25
CA ALA A 73 22.45 -10.49 -2.19
C ALA A 73 21.99 -11.66 -3.09
N GLU A 74 21.11 -12.53 -2.59
CA GLU A 74 20.59 -13.68 -3.33
C GLU A 74 19.36 -13.31 -4.17
N MET A 75 18.41 -12.60 -3.57
CA MET A 75 17.09 -12.40 -4.17
C MET A 75 17.00 -11.14 -5.03
N LEU A 76 17.63 -10.03 -4.61
CA LEU A 76 17.44 -8.73 -5.27
C LEU A 76 17.88 -8.76 -6.75
N PRO A 77 19.05 -9.30 -7.13
CA PRO A 77 19.45 -9.34 -8.55
C PRO A 77 18.45 -10.08 -9.43
N THR A 78 17.91 -11.19 -8.94
CA THR A 78 16.95 -12.02 -9.69
C THR A 78 15.61 -11.29 -9.87
N ILE A 79 15.10 -10.64 -8.81
CA ILE A 79 13.84 -9.89 -8.87
C ILE A 79 14.00 -8.64 -9.74
N ALA A 80 15.14 -7.94 -9.61
CA ALA A 80 15.47 -6.77 -10.41
C ALA A 80 15.52 -7.11 -11.90
N ALA A 81 16.13 -8.24 -12.27
CA ALA A 81 16.19 -8.69 -13.65
C ALA A 81 14.79 -8.93 -14.25
N ASP A 82 13.86 -9.52 -13.50
CA ASP A 82 12.48 -9.72 -13.97
C ASP A 82 11.74 -8.40 -14.16
N LEU A 83 11.89 -7.46 -13.21
CA LEU A 83 11.30 -6.12 -13.29
C LEU A 83 11.85 -5.33 -14.48
N GLN A 84 13.16 -5.32 -14.68
CA GLN A 84 13.81 -4.66 -15.80
C GLN A 84 13.40 -5.29 -17.14
N LYS A 85 13.30 -6.62 -17.20
CA LYS A 85 12.79 -7.34 -18.38
C LYS A 85 11.34 -6.96 -18.71
N ALA A 86 10.53 -6.66 -17.70
CA ALA A 86 9.18 -6.14 -17.88
C ALA A 86 9.14 -4.65 -18.27
N GLY A 87 10.29 -3.96 -18.31
CA GLY A 87 10.41 -2.54 -18.68
C GLY A 87 10.43 -1.58 -17.49
N CYS A 88 10.62 -2.07 -16.26
CA CYS A 88 10.70 -1.23 -15.06
C CYS A 88 12.08 -0.60 -14.90
N GLN A 89 12.13 0.72 -14.67
CA GLN A 89 13.31 1.44 -14.23
C GLN A 89 13.44 1.34 -12.71
N LEU A 90 14.62 0.95 -12.23
CA LEU A 90 14.87 0.77 -10.80
C LEU A 90 15.76 1.90 -10.26
N ARG A 91 15.37 2.48 -9.13
CA ARG A 91 16.14 3.48 -8.37
C ARG A 91 16.48 2.91 -7.00
N GLY A 92 17.74 2.51 -6.80
CA GLY A 92 18.19 1.80 -5.60
C GLY A 92 18.98 2.70 -4.65
N ASP A 93 18.88 2.45 -3.35
CA ASP A 93 19.88 2.96 -2.40
C ASP A 93 21.29 2.43 -2.72
N SER A 94 22.31 2.88 -1.98
CA SER A 94 23.68 2.46 -2.23
C SER A 94 23.88 0.94 -2.13
N ALA A 95 23.19 0.28 -1.20
CA ALA A 95 23.29 -1.16 -1.01
C ALA A 95 22.64 -1.93 -2.16
N ALA A 96 21.43 -1.56 -2.56
CA ALA A 96 20.72 -2.12 -3.70
C ALA A 96 21.51 -1.92 -5.00
N LYS A 97 22.04 -0.71 -5.23
CA LYS A 97 22.86 -0.40 -6.42
C LYS A 97 24.18 -1.18 -6.44
N SER A 98 24.80 -1.45 -5.29
CA SER A 98 25.99 -2.31 -5.23
C SER A 98 25.69 -3.75 -5.65
N LEU A 99 24.49 -4.26 -5.38
CA LEU A 99 24.04 -5.60 -5.77
C LEU A 99 23.54 -5.66 -7.22
N VAL A 100 22.96 -4.56 -7.72
CA VAL A 100 22.44 -4.43 -9.08
C VAL A 100 22.95 -3.12 -9.71
N PRO A 101 24.15 -3.15 -10.35
CA PRO A 101 24.83 -1.95 -10.82
C PRO A 101 24.03 -1.07 -11.80
N ASP A 102 23.12 -1.69 -12.56
CA ASP A 102 22.27 -1.04 -13.57
C ASP A 102 21.14 -0.17 -12.96
N MET A 103 20.91 -0.23 -11.65
CA MET A 103 19.97 0.66 -10.97
C MET A 103 20.48 2.11 -11.00
N GLN A 104 19.57 3.08 -11.09
CA GLN A 104 19.93 4.47 -10.76
C GLN A 104 20.08 4.61 -9.24
N LEU A 105 20.90 5.55 -8.79
CA LEU A 105 21.00 5.83 -7.36
C LEU A 105 19.76 6.64 -6.94
N ALA A 106 19.03 6.14 -5.95
CA ALA A 106 17.91 6.84 -5.36
C ALA A 106 18.38 8.05 -4.54
N ASN A 107 17.61 9.13 -4.59
CA ASN A 107 17.73 10.28 -3.72
C ASN A 107 16.58 10.28 -2.67
N ASP A 108 16.51 11.30 -1.82
CA ASP A 108 15.50 11.36 -0.76
C ASP A 108 14.06 11.57 -1.30
N ASP A 109 13.90 12.25 -2.44
CA ASP A 109 12.59 12.49 -3.06
C ASP A 109 11.99 11.19 -3.60
N ASP A 110 12.82 10.25 -4.04
CA ASP A 110 12.39 8.95 -4.58
C ASP A 110 11.59 8.11 -3.55
N TRP A 111 11.77 8.34 -2.25
CA TRP A 111 10.99 7.66 -1.20
C TRP A 111 9.61 8.29 -0.98
N HIS A 112 9.44 9.55 -1.37
CA HIS A 112 8.19 10.31 -1.25
C HIS A 112 7.38 10.36 -2.55
N THR A 113 7.85 9.71 -3.62
CA THR A 113 7.28 9.87 -4.95
C THR A 113 6.31 8.73 -5.29
N GLU A 114 5.06 9.08 -5.59
CA GLU A 114 4.15 8.22 -6.36
C GLU A 114 4.46 8.42 -7.85
N TYR A 115 5.08 7.42 -8.49
CA TYR A 115 5.54 7.57 -9.87
C TYR A 115 4.40 7.45 -10.88
N LEU A 116 3.40 6.59 -10.61
CA LEU A 116 2.34 6.23 -11.58
C LEU A 116 2.88 5.76 -12.95
N ASP A 117 4.11 5.26 -12.97
CA ASP A 117 4.84 4.85 -14.16
C ASP A 117 5.64 3.56 -13.86
N ALA A 118 6.32 2.99 -14.87
CA ALA A 118 7.20 1.85 -14.75
C ALA A 118 8.53 2.20 -14.05
N ILE A 119 8.44 2.82 -12.87
CA ILE A 119 9.57 3.20 -12.01
C ILE A 119 9.32 2.62 -10.62
N LEU A 120 10.35 2.06 -9.99
CA LEU A 120 10.28 1.48 -8.66
C LEU A 120 11.53 1.87 -7.84
N SER A 121 11.30 2.46 -6.67
CA SER A 121 12.35 2.69 -5.67
C SER A 121 12.70 1.38 -4.95
N VAL A 122 13.98 1.15 -4.64
CA VAL A 122 14.46 -0.08 -4.01
C VAL A 122 15.40 0.24 -2.85
N ARG A 123 15.11 -0.28 -1.67
CA ARG A 123 15.93 -0.08 -0.48
C ARG A 123 16.29 -1.39 0.19
N VAL A 124 17.53 -1.53 0.62
CA VAL A 124 17.92 -2.62 1.52
C VAL A 124 17.70 -2.17 2.97
N VAL A 125 16.99 -2.97 3.74
CA VAL A 125 16.68 -2.71 5.16
C VAL A 125 17.28 -3.78 6.04
N ASP A 126 17.65 -3.42 7.27
CA ASP A 126 18.36 -4.31 8.18
C ASP A 126 17.45 -5.27 8.97
N SER A 127 16.16 -4.93 9.03
CA SER A 127 15.16 -5.56 9.89
C SER A 127 13.73 -5.26 9.43
N ILE A 128 12.78 -6.05 9.94
CA ILE A 128 11.34 -5.77 9.79
C ILE A 128 10.95 -4.44 10.48
N ASP A 129 11.63 -4.08 11.57
CA ASP A 129 11.38 -2.82 12.27
C ASP A 129 11.72 -1.63 11.38
N MET A 130 12.88 -1.65 10.73
CA MET A 130 13.26 -0.62 9.76
C MET A 130 12.31 -0.58 8.56
N ALA A 131 11.79 -1.73 8.11
CA ALA A 131 10.80 -1.78 7.04
C ALA A 131 9.49 -1.07 7.46
N ILE A 132 8.99 -1.37 8.66
CA ILE A 132 7.78 -0.76 9.23
C ILE A 132 7.99 0.75 9.43
N ASP A 133 9.14 1.17 9.97
CA ASP A 133 9.47 2.58 10.18
C ASP A 133 9.59 3.34 8.85
N HIS A 134 10.13 2.70 7.81
CA HIS A 134 10.17 3.27 6.47
C HIS A 134 8.75 3.49 5.93
N ILE A 135 7.90 2.46 5.99
CA ILE A 135 6.51 2.56 5.56
C ILE A 135 5.75 3.64 6.34
N ALA A 136 5.94 3.71 7.67
CA ALA A 136 5.30 4.72 8.50
C ALA A 136 5.74 6.15 8.16
N ARG A 137 6.98 6.31 7.68
CA ARG A 137 7.54 7.61 7.31
C ARG A 137 7.17 8.06 5.89
N TYR A 138 7.15 7.13 4.94
CA TYR A 138 7.10 7.43 3.51
C TYR A 138 5.81 6.96 2.83
N GLY A 139 5.11 5.96 3.38
CA GLY A 139 3.87 5.44 2.83
C GLY A 139 2.70 6.39 2.99
N SER A 140 1.74 6.29 2.07
CA SER A 140 0.53 7.13 2.08
C SER A 140 -0.61 6.55 2.95
N GLY A 141 -0.37 5.42 3.61
CA GLY A 141 -1.39 4.70 4.37
C GLY A 141 -2.38 3.93 3.49
N HIS A 142 -2.03 3.65 2.23
CA HIS A 142 -2.90 2.99 1.25
C HIS A 142 -2.82 1.47 1.35
N THR A 143 -1.84 0.84 0.68
CA THR A 143 -1.66 -0.61 0.64
C THR A 143 -0.22 -1.00 0.85
N GLU A 144 0.05 -1.93 1.77
CA GLU A 144 1.39 -2.45 2.02
C GLU A 144 1.37 -3.97 2.04
N SER A 145 2.44 -4.62 1.57
CA SER A 145 2.52 -6.08 1.54
C SER A 145 3.85 -6.60 2.05
N ILE A 146 3.82 -7.61 2.92
CA ILE A 146 5.00 -8.40 3.30
C ILE A 146 5.04 -9.71 2.52
N ILE A 147 6.21 -10.09 2.03
CA ILE A 147 6.48 -11.39 1.43
C ILE A 147 7.34 -12.18 2.41
N THR A 148 6.76 -13.21 3.03
CA THR A 148 7.42 -14.03 4.06
C THR A 148 6.72 -15.39 4.24
N GLU A 149 7.50 -16.44 4.51
CA GLU A 149 6.99 -17.72 5.01
C GLU A 149 6.94 -17.80 6.54
N SER A 150 7.43 -16.79 7.26
CA SER A 150 7.33 -16.73 8.72
C SER A 150 5.99 -16.15 9.17
N ASP A 151 5.23 -16.93 9.94
CA ASP A 151 3.98 -16.47 10.54
C ASP A 151 4.23 -15.34 11.55
N GLU A 152 5.30 -15.42 12.34
CA GLU A 152 5.66 -14.38 13.31
C GLU A 152 5.97 -13.04 12.63
N ALA A 153 6.72 -13.05 11.53
CA ALA A 153 7.02 -11.85 10.77
C ALA A 153 5.76 -11.27 10.10
N ALA A 154 4.90 -12.14 9.56
CA ALA A 154 3.64 -11.72 8.97
C ALA A 154 2.72 -11.07 10.01
N ASP A 155 2.52 -11.70 11.16
CA ASP A 155 1.66 -11.18 12.23
C ASP A 155 2.19 -9.85 12.77
N ALA A 156 3.51 -9.72 12.93
CA ALA A 156 4.14 -8.48 13.34
C ALA A 156 3.89 -7.35 12.32
N PHE A 157 4.07 -7.62 11.02
CA PHE A 157 3.83 -6.63 9.97
C PHE A 157 2.36 -6.23 9.87
N LEU A 158 1.45 -7.21 9.78
CA LEU A 158 0.01 -7.00 9.67
C LEU A 158 -0.58 -6.22 10.87
N THR A 159 0.02 -6.39 12.06
CA THR A 159 -0.43 -5.70 13.27
C THR A 159 0.11 -4.28 13.38
N ARG A 160 1.35 -4.03 12.92
CA ARG A 160 2.08 -2.79 13.21
C ARG A 160 2.04 -1.77 12.09
N VAL A 161 1.84 -2.20 10.85
CA VAL A 161 1.69 -1.30 9.70
C VAL A 161 0.29 -0.70 9.73
N ASP A 162 0.21 0.63 9.86
CA ASP A 162 -1.07 1.35 9.89
C ASP A 162 -1.47 1.89 8.51
N SER A 163 -1.67 0.98 7.56
CA SER A 163 -2.26 1.31 6.25
C SER A 163 -3.71 0.82 6.16
N ALA A 164 -4.46 1.34 5.19
CA ALA A 164 -5.84 0.94 4.98
C ALA A 164 -5.96 -0.55 4.64
N ILE A 165 -4.97 -1.08 3.95
CA ILE A 165 -4.89 -2.47 3.53
C ILE A 165 -3.46 -2.96 3.79
N VAL A 166 -3.34 -4.07 4.53
CA VAL A 166 -2.06 -4.72 4.79
C VAL A 166 -2.16 -6.19 4.39
N MET A 167 -1.20 -6.68 3.64
CA MET A 167 -1.25 -8.00 3.01
C MET A 167 -0.02 -8.83 3.34
N ARG A 168 -0.19 -10.16 3.27
CA ARG A 168 0.89 -11.14 3.29
C ARG A 168 0.86 -11.91 1.97
N ASN A 169 2.01 -12.03 1.32
CA ASN A 169 2.20 -12.87 0.12
C ASN A 169 1.18 -12.59 -0.99
N ALA A 170 0.79 -11.33 -1.16
CA ALA A 170 -0.12 -10.88 -2.20
C ALA A 170 0.35 -9.56 -2.83
N SER A 171 -0.06 -9.35 -4.09
CA SER A 171 0.19 -8.10 -4.81
C SER A 171 -0.60 -6.95 -4.21
N THR A 172 0.03 -5.77 -4.07
CA THR A 172 -0.66 -4.55 -3.63
C THR A 172 -1.81 -4.16 -4.57
N GLN A 173 -1.74 -4.57 -5.85
CA GLN A 173 -2.82 -4.33 -6.82
C GLN A 173 -4.06 -5.21 -6.60
N PHE A 174 -4.06 -6.11 -5.62
CA PHE A 174 -5.24 -6.84 -5.18
C PHE A 174 -6.17 -5.95 -4.31
N ALA A 175 -5.70 -4.76 -3.90
CA ALA A 175 -6.47 -3.75 -3.20
C ALA A 175 -7.52 -3.13 -4.11
N ASP A 176 -8.64 -3.82 -4.29
CA ASP A 176 -9.77 -3.41 -5.12
C ASP A 176 -11.07 -4.02 -4.55
N GLY A 177 -12.14 -3.23 -4.48
CA GLY A 177 -13.42 -3.68 -3.93
C GLY A 177 -14.05 -4.85 -4.68
N GLY A 178 -13.80 -4.99 -5.99
CA GLY A 178 -14.22 -6.16 -6.77
C GLY A 178 -13.49 -7.42 -6.32
N GLU A 179 -12.17 -7.34 -6.20
CA GLU A 179 -11.32 -8.45 -5.70
C GLU A 179 -11.65 -8.81 -4.24
N PHE A 180 -12.07 -7.84 -3.43
CA PHE A 180 -12.50 -8.04 -2.04
C PHE A 180 -13.95 -8.57 -1.93
N GLY A 181 -14.62 -8.84 -3.05
CA GLY A 181 -15.97 -9.41 -3.06
C GLY A 181 -17.09 -8.40 -2.73
N MET A 182 -16.79 -7.10 -2.81
CA MET A 182 -17.77 -6.03 -2.57
C MET A 182 -18.61 -5.72 -3.83
N GLY A 183 -18.28 -6.35 -4.96
CA GLY A 183 -18.92 -6.19 -6.26
C GLY A 183 -18.51 -4.90 -6.96
N ALA A 184 -18.66 -3.75 -6.29
CA ALA A 184 -18.22 -2.45 -6.78
C ALA A 184 -17.74 -1.56 -5.64
N GLU A 185 -16.80 -0.67 -5.95
CA GLU A 185 -16.35 0.41 -5.07
C GLU A 185 -16.54 1.78 -5.72
N ILE A 186 -16.69 2.81 -4.89
CA ILE A 186 -16.60 4.20 -5.34
C ILE A 186 -15.14 4.69 -5.39
N GLY A 187 -14.27 4.03 -4.61
CA GLY A 187 -12.82 4.12 -4.56
C GLY A 187 -12.30 3.73 -3.18
N ILE A 188 -11.02 4.04 -2.88
CA ILE A 188 -10.33 3.68 -1.63
C ILE A 188 -10.17 4.90 -0.71
N ALA A 189 -10.44 4.73 0.59
CA ALA A 189 -10.23 5.76 1.61
C ALA A 189 -9.07 5.40 2.54
N THR A 190 -8.13 6.33 2.76
CA THR A 190 -7.01 6.13 3.72
C THR A 190 -7.26 6.76 5.09
N GLY A 191 -8.31 7.58 5.22
CA GLY A 191 -8.72 8.18 6.49
C GLY A 191 -9.18 7.15 7.52
N ARG A 192 -9.09 7.50 8.81
CA ARG A 192 -9.45 6.59 9.92
C ARG A 192 -10.90 6.68 10.39
N LEU A 193 -11.68 7.67 9.92
CA LEU A 193 -13.05 7.89 10.37
C LEU A 193 -14.06 7.32 9.36
N HIS A 194 -15.02 6.54 9.88
CA HIS A 194 -16.10 5.85 9.15
C HIS A 194 -15.65 4.69 8.25
N ALA A 195 -15.05 4.98 7.08
CA ALA A 195 -14.65 3.97 6.10
C ALA A 195 -13.16 4.10 5.79
N ARG A 196 -12.47 2.95 5.75
CA ARG A 196 -11.04 2.82 5.45
C ARG A 196 -10.84 1.59 4.56
N GLY A 197 -10.02 1.72 3.52
CA GLY A 197 -9.90 0.75 2.44
C GLY A 197 -10.95 0.97 1.34
N PRO A 198 -11.29 -0.07 0.55
CA PRO A 198 -12.33 0.00 -0.47
C PRO A 198 -13.68 0.44 0.11
N VAL A 199 -14.30 1.45 -0.51
CA VAL A 199 -15.58 2.01 -0.10
C VAL A 199 -16.68 1.48 -1.01
N GLY A 200 -17.42 0.46 -0.55
CA GLY A 200 -18.58 -0.09 -1.25
C GLY A 200 -19.91 0.41 -0.67
N GLY A 201 -21.00 -0.25 -1.05
CA GLY A 201 -22.35 0.17 -0.66
C GLY A 201 -22.57 0.24 0.86
N ALA A 202 -22.01 -0.71 1.63
CA ALA A 202 -22.14 -0.74 3.08
C ALA A 202 -21.46 0.47 3.76
N GLN A 203 -20.30 0.89 3.24
CA GLN A 203 -19.52 2.03 3.73
C GLN A 203 -20.15 3.39 3.37
N LEU A 204 -21.25 3.41 2.62
CA LEU A 204 -22.04 4.61 2.33
C LEU A 204 -23.33 4.68 3.16
N THR A 205 -23.48 3.79 4.14
CA THR A 205 -24.61 3.77 5.06
C THR A 205 -24.24 4.33 6.43
N SER A 206 -25.23 4.79 7.18
CA SER A 206 -25.08 5.12 8.59
C SER A 206 -26.08 4.31 9.41
N PHE A 207 -25.87 4.23 10.72
CA PHE A 207 -26.77 3.54 11.62
C PHE A 207 -27.67 4.55 12.36
N LYS A 208 -28.84 4.07 12.77
CA LYS A 208 -29.71 4.76 13.73
C LYS A 208 -30.14 3.77 14.80
N TYR A 209 -30.37 4.28 16.01
CA TYR A 209 -30.97 3.48 17.06
C TYR A 209 -32.48 3.48 16.91
N VAL A 210 -33.07 2.30 17.03
CA VAL A 210 -34.53 2.12 17.07
C VAL A 210 -34.88 1.50 18.41
N VAL A 211 -35.53 2.28 19.27
CA VAL A 211 -35.97 1.83 20.58
C VAL A 211 -37.49 1.63 20.53
N ARG A 212 -37.95 0.44 20.88
CA ARG A 212 -39.38 0.13 21.05
C ARG A 212 -39.68 0.08 22.53
N GLY A 213 -40.51 1.01 22.99
CA GLY A 213 -40.92 1.09 24.38
C GLY A 213 -42.39 0.71 24.59
N ASP A 214 -42.69 0.38 25.83
CA ASP A 214 -44.01 0.14 26.41
C ASP A 214 -44.05 0.76 27.83
N GLY A 215 -43.81 2.07 27.91
CA GLY A 215 -43.88 2.84 29.16
C GLY A 215 -42.60 2.95 29.99
N GLN A 216 -41.42 2.69 29.40
CA GLN A 216 -40.14 2.83 30.13
C GLN A 216 -39.86 4.30 30.48
N ILE A 217 -39.56 4.55 31.75
CA ILE A 217 -39.11 5.84 32.29
C ILE A 217 -37.61 5.80 32.66
N ARG A 218 -36.94 6.96 32.65
CA ARG A 218 -35.56 7.14 33.13
C ARG A 218 -35.59 7.90 34.46
N GLY A 219 -35.00 7.31 35.50
CA GLY A 219 -34.79 7.95 36.80
C GLY A 219 -33.53 8.82 36.84
#